data_AF-A0A968K3W6-F1
#
_entry.id   AF-A0A968K3W6-F1
#
_cell.length_a   1.000
_cell.length_b   1.000
_cell.length_c   1.000
_cell.angle_alpha   90.00
_cell.angle_beta   90.00
_cell.angle_gamma   90.00
#
_symmetry.space_group_name_H-M   'P 1'
#
loop_
_entity.id
_entity.type
_entity.pdbx_description
1 polymer ?
#
loop_
_entity_poly.entity_id
_entity_poly.type
_entity_poly.pdbx_seq_one_letter_code
_entity_poly.pdbx_strand_id
1 'polypeptide(L)' 'SISDAISVSENVDISVVAAGTLTINVSDAIALSENIDAETDALEIEQSDSISLSENVDLSEPEAPALSIDVNESISLSES' A
#
# COMPACT_ATOMS: atom_id res chain seq x y z
N SER A 1 -3.42 -20.56 -18.01
CA SER A 1 -4.51 -19.83 -17.33
C SER A 1 -4.28 -18.35 -17.44
N ILE A 2 -5.31 -17.54 -17.23
CA ILE A 2 -5.14 -16.10 -16.96
C ILE A 2 -5.82 -15.84 -15.62
N SER A 3 -5.14 -15.16 -14.71
CA SER A 3 -5.65 -14.82 -13.39
C SER A 3 -5.39 -13.35 -13.07
N ASP A 4 -6.47 -12.65 -12.73
CA ASP A 4 -6.44 -11.26 -12.28
C ASP A 4 -6.73 -11.17 -10.79
N ALA A 5 -6.05 -10.26 -10.09
CA ALA A 5 -6.38 -9.93 -8.72
C ALA A 5 -6.30 -8.42 -8.46
N ILE A 6 -7.29 -7.92 -7.72
CA ILE A 6 -7.29 -6.55 -7.17
C ILE A 6 -7.44 -6.67 -5.66
N SER A 7 -6.58 -5.97 -4.92
CA SER A 7 -6.66 -5.84 -3.48
C SER A 7 -6.75 -4.36 -3.10
N VAL A 8 -7.62 -4.06 -2.13
CA VAL A 8 -7.76 -2.73 -1.52
C VAL A 8 -7.73 -2.91 -0.01
N SER A 9 -6.92 -2.13 0.67
CA SER A 9 -6.81 -2.15 2.13
C SER A 9 -6.68 -0.75 2.69
N GLU A 10 -7.30 -0.54 3.84
CA GLU A 10 -7.19 0.66 4.67
C GLU A 10 -6.76 0.21 6.07
N ASN A 11 -5.86 0.96 6.69
CA ASN A 11 -5.43 0.76 8.07
C ASN A 11 -5.42 2.09 8.81
N VAL A 12 -5.94 2.08 10.04
CA VAL A 12 -5.94 3.23 10.94
C VAL A 12 -5.37 2.79 12.28
N ASP A 13 -4.24 3.37 12.66
CA ASP A 13 -3.55 3.12 13.91
C ASP A 13 -3.56 4.38 14.80
N ILE A 14 -3.98 4.23 16.05
CA ILE A 14 -4.03 5.32 17.03
C ILE A 14 -3.21 4.92 18.26
N SER A 15 -2.24 5.74 18.64
CA SER A 15 -1.39 5.48 19.80
C SER A 15 -1.14 6.73 20.65
N VAL A 16 -1.07 6.53 21.97
CA VAL A 16 -0.69 7.57 22.93
C VAL A 16 0.79 7.38 23.25
N VAL A 17 1.64 8.28 22.76
CA VAL A 17 3.11 8.15 22.86
C VAL A 17 3.63 8.74 24.17
N ALA A 18 2.96 9.77 24.71
CA ALA A 18 3.22 10.38 26.00
C ALA A 18 1.93 11.01 26.56
N ALA A 19 1.92 11.41 27.84
CA ALA A 19 0.80 12.15 28.40
C ALA A 19 0.58 13.44 27.57
N GLY A 20 -0.60 13.56 26.95
CA GLY A 20 -0.94 14.71 26.10
C GLY A 20 -0.50 14.60 24.63
N THR A 21 0.17 13.53 24.21
CA THR A 21 0.56 13.33 22.81
C THR A 21 -0.18 12.14 22.19
N LEU A 22 -1.00 12.44 21.18
CA LEU A 22 -1.69 11.47 20.35
C LEU A 22 -1.01 11.39 18.98
N THR A 23 -0.79 10.17 18.50
CA THR A 23 -0.38 9.89 17.13
C THR A 23 -1.48 9.09 16.43
N ILE A 24 -1.88 9.54 15.25
CA ILE A 24 -2.83 8.87 14.37
C ILE A 24 -2.14 8.64 13.04
N ASN A 25 -2.06 7.39 12.60
CA ASN A 25 -1.55 7.02 11.29
C ASN A 25 -2.69 6.40 10.48
N VAL A 26 -2.87 6.85 9.24
CA VAL A 26 -3.84 6.29 8.31
C VAL A 26 -3.09 5.89 7.06
N SER A 27 -3.22 4.63 6.64
CA SER A 27 -2.60 4.15 5.41
C SER A 27 -3.59 3.44 4.51
N ASP A 28 -3.61 3.82 3.25
CA ASP A 28 -4.40 3.19 2.20
C ASP A 28 -3.49 2.49 1.19
N ALA A 29 -3.93 1.36 0.65
CA ALA A 29 -3.24 0.68 -0.42
C ALA A 29 -4.19 0.04 -1.44
N ILE A 30 -3.78 0.09 -2.71
CA ILE A 30 -4.42 -0.58 -3.84
C ILE A 30 -3.34 -1.35 -4.59
N ALA A 31 -3.60 -2.64 -4.84
CA ALA A 31 -2.75 -3.49 -5.66
C ALA A 31 -3.55 -4.14 -6.79
N LEU A 32 -2.96 -4.18 -7.98
CA LEU A 32 -3.46 -4.89 -9.16
C LEU A 32 -2.37 -5.82 -9.64
N SER A 33 -2.72 -7.08 -9.93
CA SER A 33 -1.80 -8.06 -10.53
C SER A 33 -2.51 -8.89 -11.60
N GLU A 34 -1.79 -9.16 -12.69
CA GLU A 34 -2.19 -10.10 -13.73
C GLU A 34 -1.11 -11.19 -13.82
N ASN A 35 -1.54 -12.44 -13.97
CA ASN A 35 -0.67 -13.57 -14.24
C ASN A 35 -1.21 -14.37 -15.43
N ILE A 36 -0.32 -14.67 -16.37
CA ILE A 36 -0.60 -15.49 -17.55
C ILE A 36 0.33 -16.70 -17.53
N ASP A 37 -0.28 -17.89 -17.43
CA ASP A 37 0.39 -19.17 -17.59
C ASP A 37 0.02 -19.80 -18.93
N ALA A 38 1.01 -20.10 -19.76
CA ALA A 38 0.80 -20.86 -21.00
C ALA A 38 1.68 -22.11 -21.00
N GLU A 39 1.03 -23.28 -20.99
CA GLU A 39 1.71 -24.57 -21.10
C GLU A 39 1.52 -25.13 -22.51
N THR A 40 2.63 -25.41 -23.20
CA THR A 40 2.67 -26.19 -24.44
C THR A 40 3.64 -27.34 -24.27
N ASP A 41 3.50 -28.43 -25.02
CA ASP A 41 4.28 -29.68 -24.90
C ASP A 41 5.82 -29.52 -24.88
N ALA A 42 6.37 -28.33 -25.16
CA ALA A 42 7.80 -28.05 -25.19
C ALA A 42 8.24 -26.74 -24.50
N LEU A 43 7.33 -25.91 -23.96
CA LEU A 43 7.70 -24.63 -23.35
C LEU A 43 6.65 -24.17 -22.32
N GLU A 44 7.13 -23.77 -21.15
CA GLU A 44 6.39 -23.08 -20.10
C GLU A 44 6.69 -21.58 -20.21
N ILE A 45 5.65 -20.77 -20.34
CA ILE A 45 5.75 -19.30 -20.38
C ILE A 45 4.91 -18.76 -19.23
N GLU A 46 5.57 -18.04 -18.33
CA GLU A 46 4.95 -17.28 -17.24
C GLU A 46 5.21 -15.78 -17.50
N GLN A 47 4.16 -14.97 -17.42
CA GLN A 47 4.26 -13.52 -17.43
C GLN A 47 3.48 -12.98 -16.22
N SER A 48 4.07 -12.03 -15.49
CA SER A 48 3.37 -11.35 -14.41
C SER A 48 3.64 -9.87 -14.36
N ASP A 49 2.55 -9.11 -14.24
CA ASP A 49 2.57 -7.65 -14.10
C ASP A 49 1.91 -7.24 -12.79
N SER A 50 2.41 -6.20 -12.13
CA SER A 50 1.77 -5.64 -10.95
C SER A 50 1.93 -4.13 -10.78
N ILE A 51 0.86 -3.48 -10.34
CA ILE A 51 0.81 -2.06 -9.93
C ILE A 51 0.41 -1.99 -8.46
N SER A 52 1.14 -1.18 -7.68
CA SER A 52 0.78 -0.86 -6.30
C SER A 52 0.76 0.65 -6.09
N LEU A 53 -0.28 1.15 -5.42
CA LEU A 53 -0.40 2.53 -4.92
C LEU A 53 -0.59 2.47 -3.41
N SER A 54 0.11 3.35 -2.68
CA SER A 54 -0.04 3.50 -1.23
C SER A 54 0.02 4.96 -0.83
N GLU A 55 -0.74 5.32 0.20
CA GLU A 55 -0.70 6.61 0.88
C GLU A 55 -0.57 6.37 2.39
N ASN A 56 0.17 7.23 3.08
CA ASN A 56 0.22 7.26 4.54
C ASN A 56 0.12 8.71 5.05
N VAL A 57 -0.80 8.95 5.98
CA VAL A 57 -1.00 10.22 6.67
C VAL A 57 -0.67 10.03 8.15
N ASP A 58 0.32 10.77 8.64
CA ASP A 58 0.72 10.80 10.05
C ASP A 58 0.28 12.12 10.68
N LEU A 59 -0.46 12.04 11.79
CA LEU A 59 -0.87 13.17 12.59
C LEU A 59 -0.31 13.08 14.01
N SER A 60 0.45 14.09 14.42
CA SER A 60 0.98 14.19 15.79
C SER A 60 0.66 15.51 16.46
N GLU A 61 0.23 15.45 17.73
CA GLU A 61 0.03 16.62 18.59
C GLU A 61 1.12 16.65 19.69
N PRO A 62 2.18 17.47 19.56
CA PRO A 62 2.99 17.86 20.72
C PRO A 62 2.20 18.84 21.60
N GLU A 63 2.55 19.01 22.88
CA GLU A 63 1.85 19.88 23.87
C GLU A 63 1.78 21.41 23.53
N ALA A 64 1.94 21.82 22.27
CA ALA A 64 1.78 23.18 21.75
C ALA A 64 1.09 23.14 20.36
N PRO A 65 0.34 24.20 19.96
CA PRO A 65 -0.79 24.10 19.02
C PRO A 65 -0.44 23.99 17.53
N ALA A 66 0.77 23.54 17.19
CA ALA A 66 1.14 23.31 15.80
C ALA A 66 0.86 21.85 15.43
N LEU A 67 -0.33 21.61 14.87
CA LEU A 67 -0.68 20.35 14.23
C LEU A 67 0.30 20.07 13.09
N SER A 68 1.08 18.99 13.17
CA SER A 68 1.92 18.52 12.04
C SER A 68 1.22 17.35 11.36
N ILE A 69 0.96 17.49 10.06
CA ILE A 69 0.41 16.46 9.19
C ILE A 69 1.49 16.15 8.16
N ASP A 70 1.97 14.91 8.12
CA ASP A 70 2.89 14.42 7.11
C ASP A 70 2.15 13.41 6.22
N VAL A 71 2.21 13.60 4.90
CA VAL A 71 1.59 12.69 3.93
C VAL A 71 2.65 12.16 2.98
N ASN A 72 2.66 10.84 2.77
CA ASN A 72 3.57 10.17 1.86
C ASN A 72 2.79 9.28 0.91
N GLU A 73 2.93 9.50 -0.39
CA GLU A 73 2.39 8.63 -1.43
C GLU A 73 3.50 7.87 -2.17
N SER A 74 3.23 6.62 -2.57
CA SER A 74 4.12 5.87 -3.45
C SER A 74 3.35 5.04 -4.48
N ILE A 75 3.93 4.94 -5.69
CA ILE A 75 3.46 4.07 -6.78
C ILE A 75 4.62 3.18 -7.20
N SER A 76 4.37 1.88 -7.32
CA SER A 76 5.33 0.89 -7.83
C SER A 76 4.74 0.11 -8.99
N LEU A 77 5.56 -0.18 -10.00
CA LEU A 77 5.24 -1.01 -11.17
C LEU A 77 6.35 -2.04 -11.37
N SER A 78 5.98 -3.30 -11.56
CA SER A 78 6.92 -4.39 -11.89
C SER A 78 6.31 -5.33 -12.92
N GLU A 79 7.18 -5.84 -13.80
CA GLU A 79 6.87 -6.82 -14.86
C GLU A 79 7.99 -7.88 -14.88
N SER A 80 7.66 -9.13 -15.22
CA SER A 80 8.60 -10.23 -15.39
C SER A 80 8.13 -11.24 -16.41
#